data_AF-A0A9P7A8Z9-F1
#
_entry.id   AF-A0A9P7A8Z9-F1
#
_cell.length_a   1.000
_cell.length_b   1.000
_cell.length_c   1.000
_cell.angle_alpha   90.00
_cell.angle_beta   90.00
_cell.angle_gamma   90.00
#
_symmetry.space_group_name_H-M   'P 1'
#
loop_
_entity.id
_entity.type
_entity.pdbx_description
1 polymer ?
#
loop_
_entity_poly.entity_id
_entity_poly.type
_entity_poly.pdbx_seq_one_letter_code
_entity_poly.pdbx_strand_id
1 'polypeptide(L)'
;MGSDKLHASYQGQIWGTTMKKRGPSLTEYIDEKGNWKPKRTHPYVNNYCPAISVALCCNNDIKLLINGVDTKHTSWYSTDYQTKKQNKNHNVSALMAKSLLYHEEHSDHLESVLECNRLLIFRCQHSINREMELSGQQVVAYLMGMG
;
A
#
# COMPACT_ATOMS: atom_id res chain seq x y z
N MET A 1 -11.94 -38.63 26.20
CA MET A 1 -12.48 -37.26 26.03
C MET A 1 -11.61 -36.32 26.83
N GLY A 2 -10.56 -35.79 26.21
CA GLY A 2 -9.62 -34.85 26.82
C GLY A 2 -9.35 -33.74 25.80
N SER A 3 -9.81 -32.54 26.13
CA SER A 3 -9.67 -31.32 25.34
C SER A 3 -8.31 -30.70 25.67
N ASP A 4 -7.27 -31.03 24.89
CA ASP A 4 -5.99 -30.35 24.99
C ASP A 4 -6.00 -29.09 24.12
N LYS A 5 -6.37 -27.99 24.78
CA LYS A 5 -6.23 -26.63 24.27
C LYS A 5 -4.73 -26.33 24.14
N LEU A 6 -4.19 -26.39 22.92
CA LEU A 6 -2.88 -25.83 22.61
C LEU A 6 -2.96 -24.30 22.69
N HIS A 7 -2.71 -23.78 23.88
CA HIS A 7 -2.38 -22.38 24.09
C HIS A 7 -1.04 -22.10 23.38
N ALA A 8 -1.09 -21.54 22.18
CA ALA A 8 0.08 -20.94 21.56
C ALA A 8 0.38 -19.62 22.29
N SER A 9 1.33 -19.65 23.22
CA SER A 9 1.90 -18.46 23.84
C SER A 9 2.68 -17.67 22.79
N TYR A 10 2.20 -16.48 22.45
CA TYR A 10 2.94 -15.52 21.64
C TYR A 10 4.09 -14.97 22.49
N GLN A 11 5.24 -15.62 22.47
CA GLN A 11 6.48 -15.02 22.97
C GLN A 11 7.00 -14.05 21.91
N GLY A 12 6.89 -12.76 22.20
CA GLY A 12 7.45 -11.69 21.39
C GLY A 12 8.97 -11.83 21.31
N GLN A 13 9.45 -12.36 20.18
CA GLN A 13 10.81 -12.12 19.71
C GLN A 13 10.71 -11.32 18.43
N ILE A 14 11.22 -10.09 18.49
CA ILE A 14 11.45 -9.26 17.31
C ILE A 14 12.53 -9.98 16.51
N TRP A 15 12.12 -10.68 15.44
CA TRP A 15 13.06 -11.27 14.51
C TRP A 15 13.76 -10.13 13.76
N GLY A 16 14.93 -9.74 14.25
CA GLY A 16 15.88 -8.97 13.47
C GLY A 16 16.19 -9.75 12.20
N THR A 17 15.73 -9.26 11.06
CA THR A 17 16.06 -9.82 9.75
C THR A 17 17.58 -9.76 9.58
N THR A 18 18.25 -10.90 9.72
CA THR A 18 19.66 -10.99 9.36
C THR A 18 19.75 -10.80 7.85
N MET A 19 20.38 -9.69 7.43
CA MET A 19 20.60 -9.36 6.02
C MET A 19 21.47 -10.41 5.35
N LYS A 20 20.85 -11.41 4.72
CA LYS A 20 21.54 -12.34 3.83
C LYS A 20 21.74 -11.67 2.47
N LYS A 21 22.88 -10.99 2.29
CA LYS A 21 23.29 -10.27 1.08
C LYS A 21 23.37 -11.19 -0.15
N ARG A 22 22.53 -11.00 -1.18
CA ARG A 22 22.72 -11.67 -2.50
C ARG A 22 22.33 -10.75 -3.67
N GLY A 23 23.34 -10.28 -4.40
CA GLY A 23 23.22 -9.49 -5.64
C GLY A 23 23.06 -10.35 -6.91
N PRO A 24 22.92 -9.72 -8.09
CA PRO A 24 22.31 -10.35 -9.25
C PRO A 24 23.32 -11.20 -10.01
N SER A 25 22.82 -12.28 -10.58
CA SER A 25 23.60 -13.23 -11.34
C SER A 25 23.18 -13.24 -12.80
N LEU A 26 24.15 -13.17 -13.71
CA LEU A 26 23.99 -13.50 -15.13
C LEU A 26 24.23 -14.99 -15.40
N THR A 27 24.37 -15.81 -14.37
CA THR A 27 24.65 -17.25 -14.44
C THR A 27 23.73 -18.02 -13.48
N GLU A 28 23.01 -18.99 -13.99
CA GLU A 28 22.01 -19.71 -13.21
C GLU A 28 22.60 -21.02 -12.70
N TYR A 29 22.18 -21.47 -11.51
CA TYR A 29 22.39 -22.86 -11.12
C TYR A 29 21.11 -23.44 -10.54
N ILE A 30 20.87 -24.70 -10.87
CA ILE A 30 19.71 -25.47 -10.42
C ILE A 30 20.24 -26.49 -9.41
N ASP A 31 19.69 -26.46 -8.20
CA ASP A 31 19.97 -27.42 -7.14
C ASP A 31 19.40 -28.81 -7.53
N GLU A 32 19.94 -29.92 -7.01
CA GLU A 32 19.46 -31.28 -7.34
C GLU A 32 17.98 -31.48 -6.97
N LYS A 33 17.47 -30.65 -6.06
CA LYS A 33 16.06 -30.58 -5.64
C LYS A 33 15.17 -29.72 -6.56
N GLY A 34 15.68 -29.24 -7.70
CA GLY A 34 14.96 -28.39 -8.65
C GLY A 34 14.81 -26.93 -8.21
N ASN A 35 15.52 -26.51 -7.16
CA ASN A 35 15.48 -25.12 -6.70
C ASN A 35 16.42 -24.26 -7.54
N TRP A 36 15.84 -23.29 -8.24
CA TRP A 36 16.59 -22.35 -9.06
C TRP A 36 17.16 -21.22 -8.19
N LYS A 37 18.45 -20.92 -8.35
CA LYS A 37 19.11 -19.83 -7.61
C LYS A 37 20.02 -19.01 -8.54
N PRO A 38 19.98 -17.67 -8.45
CA PRO A 38 20.95 -16.83 -9.15
C PRO A 38 22.35 -16.99 -8.52
N LYS A 39 23.38 -17.25 -9.34
CA LYS A 39 24.81 -17.31 -8.94
C LYS A 39 25.48 -15.93 -8.74
N ARG A 40 25.63 -15.50 -7.49
CA ARG A 40 26.21 -14.18 -7.18
C ARG A 40 27.63 -14.00 -7.77
N THR A 41 27.79 -13.12 -8.76
CA THR A 41 29.09 -12.80 -9.39
C THR A 41 29.87 -11.77 -8.58
N HIS A 42 29.19 -10.79 -7.98
CA HIS A 42 29.81 -9.73 -7.19
C HIS A 42 29.34 -9.78 -5.74
N PRO A 43 30.24 -10.09 -4.78
CA PRO A 43 29.83 -10.38 -3.41
C PRO A 43 29.38 -9.17 -2.58
N TYR A 44 29.67 -7.95 -3.03
CA TYR A 44 29.45 -6.73 -2.24
C TYR A 44 28.38 -5.78 -2.82
N VAL A 45 27.85 -6.07 -4.01
CA VAL A 45 26.85 -5.22 -4.68
C VAL A 45 25.45 -5.78 -4.41
N ASN A 46 24.54 -4.92 -3.96
CA ASN A 46 23.14 -5.27 -3.75
C ASN A 46 22.43 -5.56 -5.08
N ASN A 47 21.22 -6.14 -5.08
CA ASN A 47 20.34 -6.12 -6.25
C ASN A 47 19.84 -4.68 -6.47
N TYR A 48 20.73 -3.84 -6.99
CA TYR A 48 20.50 -2.44 -7.26
C TYR A 48 19.73 -2.29 -8.58
N CYS A 49 18.57 -1.65 -8.52
CA CYS A 49 17.84 -1.22 -9.70
C CYS A 49 17.76 0.31 -9.71
N PRO A 50 18.41 1.00 -10.67
CA PRO A 50 18.41 2.45 -10.71
C PRO A 50 17.00 3.03 -10.88
N ALA A 51 16.13 2.37 -11.67
CA ALA A 51 14.76 2.83 -11.88
C ALA A 51 13.94 2.85 -10.57
N ILE A 52 14.06 1.80 -9.74
CA ILE A 52 13.34 1.70 -8.47
C ILE A 52 13.94 2.68 -7.44
N SER A 53 15.26 2.86 -7.42
CA SER A 53 15.91 3.86 -6.54
C SER A 53 15.52 5.29 -6.89
N VAL A 54 15.35 5.61 -8.17
CA VAL A 54 14.87 6.92 -8.62
C VAL A 54 13.38 7.10 -8.31
N ALA A 55 12.55 6.07 -8.54
CA ALA A 55 11.10 6.17 -8.33
C ALA A 55 10.71 6.21 -6.84
N LEU A 56 11.41 5.46 -5.99
CA LEU A 56 11.09 5.36 -4.56
C LEU A 56 11.97 6.26 -3.69
N CYS A 57 12.98 6.91 -4.27
CA CYS A 57 13.94 7.78 -3.59
C CYS A 57 14.57 7.16 -2.33
N CYS A 58 14.70 5.83 -2.29
CA CYS A 58 15.19 5.09 -1.13
C CYS A 58 16.18 3.98 -1.53
N ASN A 59 16.94 3.49 -0.55
CA ASN A 59 17.88 2.39 -0.76
C ASN A 59 17.10 1.06 -0.88
N ASN A 60 17.14 0.43 -2.05
CA ASN A 60 16.36 -0.77 -2.34
C ASN A 60 17.19 -2.05 -2.28
N ASP A 61 16.66 -3.10 -1.62
CA ASP A 61 17.15 -4.49 -1.66
C ASP A 61 16.11 -5.38 -2.32
N ILE A 62 16.30 -5.69 -3.60
CA ILE A 62 15.35 -6.47 -4.40
C ILE A 62 15.64 -7.95 -4.24
N LYS A 63 14.63 -8.74 -3.85
CA LYS A 63 14.74 -10.21 -3.77
C LYS A 63 13.77 -10.88 -4.73
N LEU A 64 14.30 -11.78 -5.54
CA LEU A 64 13.50 -12.58 -6.47
C LEU A 64 12.94 -13.80 -5.75
N LEU A 65 11.61 -13.92 -5.74
CA LEU A 65 10.86 -14.99 -5.06
C LEU A 65 9.98 -15.72 -6.09
N ILE A 66 10.50 -16.79 -6.71
CA ILE A 66 9.81 -17.50 -7.80
C ILE A 66 8.94 -18.65 -7.29
N ASN A 67 9.43 -19.44 -6.33
CA ASN A 67 8.69 -20.55 -5.73
C ASN A 67 9.16 -20.83 -4.29
N GLY A 68 8.23 -21.25 -3.43
CA GLY A 68 8.54 -21.65 -2.06
C GLY A 68 7.53 -21.19 -1.02
N VAL A 69 7.72 -21.71 0.19
CA VAL A 69 6.95 -21.37 1.38
C VAL A 69 7.06 -19.88 1.70
N ASP A 70 8.25 -19.30 1.52
CA ASP A 70 8.50 -17.86 1.75
C ASP A 70 7.68 -16.97 0.83
N THR A 71 7.63 -17.27 -0.48
CA THR A 71 6.80 -16.53 -1.45
C THR A 71 5.33 -16.59 -1.03
N LYS A 72 4.84 -17.77 -0.65
CA LYS A 72 3.45 -17.95 -0.20
C LYS A 72 3.15 -17.09 1.03
N HIS A 73 4.04 -17.06 2.02
CA HIS A 73 3.85 -16.23 3.21
C HIS A 73 3.87 -14.73 2.91
N THR A 74 4.82 -14.26 2.08
CA THR A 74 4.89 -12.85 1.70
C THR A 74 3.69 -12.40 0.86
N SER A 75 3.26 -13.23 -0.11
CA SER A 75 2.06 -12.97 -0.90
C SER A 75 0.82 -12.97 -0.01
N TRP A 76 0.66 -13.98 0.87
CA TRP A 76 -0.46 -14.04 1.81
C TRP A 76 -0.53 -12.79 2.68
N TYR A 77 0.59 -12.39 3.29
CA TYR A 77 0.64 -11.20 4.14
C TYR A 77 0.29 -9.92 3.37
N SER A 78 0.89 -9.73 2.20
CA SER A 78 0.62 -8.54 1.37
C SER A 78 -0.84 -8.48 0.93
N THR A 79 -1.39 -9.61 0.47
CA THR A 79 -2.78 -9.69 0.03
C THR A 79 -3.74 -9.52 1.20
N ASP A 80 -3.51 -10.16 2.35
CA ASP A 80 -4.33 -9.98 3.55
C ASP A 80 -4.35 -8.52 3.98
N TYR A 81 -3.20 -7.82 3.91
CA TYR A 81 -3.12 -6.41 4.25
C TYR A 81 -3.83 -5.50 3.22
N GLN A 82 -3.67 -5.78 1.92
CA GLN A 82 -4.35 -5.03 0.84
C GLN A 82 -5.85 -5.26 0.82
N THR A 83 -6.29 -6.49 1.08
CA THR A 83 -7.71 -6.89 1.11
C THR A 83 -8.36 -6.67 2.47
N LYS A 84 -7.57 -6.33 3.49
CA LYS A 84 -8.07 -5.83 4.77
C LYS A 84 -9.08 -4.75 4.44
N LYS A 85 -10.35 -5.01 4.76
CA LYS A 85 -11.45 -4.10 4.45
C LYS A 85 -11.03 -2.70 4.88
N GLN A 86 -10.81 -1.83 3.89
CA GLN A 86 -10.87 -0.40 4.13
C GLN A 86 -12.19 -0.17 4.85
N ASN A 87 -12.14 0.50 6.01
CA ASN A 87 -13.35 0.81 6.76
C ASN A 87 -14.37 1.34 5.76
N LYS A 88 -15.52 0.68 5.70
CA LYS A 88 -16.45 0.91 4.60
C LYS A 88 -16.86 2.38 4.66
N ASN A 89 -16.50 3.14 3.63
CA ASN A 89 -16.94 4.52 3.40
C ASN A 89 -18.44 4.56 3.06
N HIS A 90 -19.27 3.94 3.91
CA HIS A 90 -20.72 3.85 3.78
C HIS A 90 -21.39 5.21 3.72
N ASN A 91 -20.71 6.25 4.20
CA ASN A 91 -21.25 7.60 4.27
C ASN A 91 -20.93 8.45 3.03
N VAL A 92 -20.05 8.01 2.12
CA VAL A 92 -19.67 8.85 0.96
C VAL A 92 -20.87 9.09 0.04
N SER A 93 -21.72 8.08 -0.18
CA SER A 93 -22.95 8.26 -0.96
C SER A 93 -23.93 9.23 -0.30
N ALA A 94 -24.06 9.20 1.04
CA ALA A 94 -24.90 10.14 1.77
C ALA A 94 -24.33 11.57 1.74
N LEU A 95 -23.01 11.72 1.81
CA LEU A 95 -22.34 13.01 1.62
C LEU A 95 -22.54 13.57 0.22
N MET A 96 -22.42 12.72 -0.81
CA MET A 96 -22.70 13.10 -2.20
C MET A 96 -24.16 13.53 -2.41
N ALA A 97 -25.11 12.81 -1.81
CA ALA A 97 -26.52 13.18 -1.86
C ALA A 97 -26.78 14.53 -1.18
N LYS A 98 -26.16 14.80 -0.03
CA LYS A 98 -26.24 16.10 0.65
C LYS A 98 -25.66 17.23 -0.21
N SER A 99 -24.52 17.00 -0.86
CA SER A 99 -23.92 18.00 -1.75
C SER A 99 -24.73 18.24 -3.02
N LEU A 100 -25.45 17.23 -3.51
CA LEU A 100 -26.38 17.36 -4.65
C LEU A 100 -27.57 18.24 -4.26
N LEU A 101 -28.23 17.97 -3.13
CA LEU A 101 -29.34 18.79 -2.63
C LEU A 101 -28.93 20.26 -2.46
N TYR A 102 -27.76 20.49 -1.83
CA TYR A 102 -27.20 21.84 -1.71
C TYR A 102 -26.92 22.47 -3.07
N HIS A 103 -26.48 21.66 -4.05
CA HIS A 103 -26.21 22.15 -5.38
C HIS A 103 -27.48 22.56 -6.12
N GLU A 104 -28.54 21.76 -6.09
CA GLU A 104 -29.84 22.13 -6.69
C GLU A 104 -30.40 23.43 -6.10
N GLU A 105 -30.32 23.63 -4.78
CA GLU A 105 -30.82 24.85 -4.13
C GLU A 105 -30.02 26.13 -4.49
N HIS A 106 -28.74 26.00 -4.87
CA HIS A 106 -27.81 27.13 -5.02
C HIS A 106 -27.20 27.25 -6.43
N SER A 107 -27.85 26.71 -7.47
CA SER A 107 -27.32 26.71 -8.85
C SER A 107 -28.24 27.36 -9.89
N ASP A 108 -29.31 28.03 -9.45
CA ASP A 108 -30.30 28.72 -10.30
C ASP A 108 -29.70 29.81 -11.23
N HIS A 109 -28.44 30.20 -11.02
CA HIS A 109 -27.81 31.33 -11.70
C HIS A 109 -26.77 30.91 -12.76
N LEU A 110 -26.56 29.62 -12.98
CA LEU A 110 -25.56 29.13 -13.93
C LEU A 110 -26.17 28.99 -15.33
N GLU A 111 -25.78 29.89 -16.24
CA GLU A 111 -26.27 29.91 -17.63
C GLU A 111 -25.80 28.71 -18.45
N SER A 112 -24.71 28.04 -18.05
CA SER A 112 -24.12 26.92 -18.78
C SER A 112 -24.19 25.61 -18.00
N VAL A 113 -24.72 24.57 -18.67
CA VAL A 113 -24.76 23.18 -18.16
C VAL A 113 -23.35 22.67 -17.82
N LEU A 114 -22.32 23.11 -18.55
CA LEU A 114 -20.94 22.72 -18.27
C LEU A 114 -20.47 23.26 -16.91
N GLU A 115 -20.70 24.55 -16.65
CA GLU A 115 -20.32 25.19 -15.39
C GLU A 115 -21.11 24.61 -14.20
N CYS A 116 -22.38 24.28 -14.43
CA CYS A 116 -23.21 23.59 -13.45
C CYS A 116 -22.62 22.23 -13.04
N ASN A 117 -22.32 21.36 -14.02
CA ASN A 117 -21.69 20.06 -13.75
C ASN A 117 -20.30 20.18 -13.11
N ARG A 118 -19.49 21.14 -13.58
CA ARG A 118 -18.17 21.40 -13.01
C ARG A 118 -18.29 21.78 -11.53
N LEU A 119 -19.21 22.69 -11.20
CA LEU A 119 -19.44 23.13 -9.83
C LEU A 119 -20.00 22.01 -8.93
N LEU A 120 -20.87 21.14 -9.46
CA LEU A 120 -21.37 19.97 -8.75
C LEU A 120 -20.21 19.06 -8.31
N ILE A 121 -19.31 18.72 -9.24
CA ILE A 121 -18.14 17.88 -8.96
C ILE A 121 -17.26 18.52 -7.88
N PHE A 122 -17.01 19.84 -7.97
CA PHE A 122 -16.25 20.56 -6.95
C PHE A 122 -16.91 20.49 -5.57
N ARG A 123 -18.23 20.69 -5.48
CA ARG A 123 -18.98 20.64 -4.21
C ARG A 123 -18.98 19.23 -3.61
N CYS A 124 -19.15 18.20 -4.43
CA CYS A 124 -19.03 16.80 -4.00
C CYS A 124 -17.63 16.52 -3.43
N GLN A 125 -16.57 16.88 -4.16
CA GLN A 125 -15.20 16.67 -3.72
C GLN A 125 -14.90 17.42 -2.42
N HIS A 126 -15.36 18.66 -2.30
CA HIS A 126 -15.14 19.45 -1.09
C HIS A 126 -15.88 18.88 0.11
N SER A 127 -17.09 18.37 -0.09
CA SER A 127 -17.89 17.72 0.96
C SER A 127 -17.24 16.41 1.43
N ILE A 128 -16.66 15.64 0.50
CA ILE A 128 -15.88 14.45 0.83
C ILE A 128 -14.62 14.86 1.60
N ASN A 129 -13.85 15.82 1.10
CA ASN A 129 -12.62 16.29 1.74
C ASN A 129 -12.84 16.80 3.16
N ARG A 130 -13.96 17.49 3.42
CA ARG A 130 -14.31 18.00 4.74
C ARG A 130 -14.52 16.88 5.78
N GLU A 131 -15.14 15.78 5.35
CA GLU A 131 -15.54 14.68 6.24
C GLU A 131 -14.53 13.53 6.20
N MET A 132 -13.49 13.63 5.37
CA MET A 132 -12.38 12.69 5.35
C MET A 132 -11.51 12.85 6.59
N GLU A 133 -11.29 11.76 7.31
CA GLU A 133 -10.31 11.69 8.37
C GLU A 133 -8.90 11.74 7.77
N LEU A 134 -8.11 12.73 8.20
CA LEU A 134 -6.69 12.84 7.84
C LEU A 134 -5.85 12.17 8.93
N SER A 135 -4.79 11.47 8.53
CA SER A 135 -3.85 10.92 9.50
C SER A 135 -3.12 12.04 10.24
N GLY A 136 -2.80 11.82 11.53
CA GLY A 136 -2.06 12.81 12.32
C GLY A 136 -0.71 13.19 11.69
N GLN A 137 -0.05 12.25 11.00
CA GLN A 137 1.18 12.53 10.26
C GLN A 137 0.97 13.50 9.09
N GLN A 138 -0.14 13.38 8.35
CA GLN A 138 -0.48 14.31 7.27
C GLN A 138 -0.75 15.72 7.81
N VAL A 139 -1.45 15.84 8.94
CA VAL A 139 -1.71 17.14 9.59
C VAL A 139 -0.41 17.78 10.05
N VAL A 140 0.48 17.01 10.69
CA VAL A 140 1.77 17.51 11.17
C VAL A 140 2.70 17.88 9.99
N ALA A 141 2.71 17.12 8.90
CA ALA A 141 3.47 17.45 7.71
C ALA A 141 3.00 18.77 7.07
N TYR A 142 1.69 18.99 6.99
CA TYR A 142 1.11 20.26 6.52
C TYR A 142 1.50 21.44 7.43
N LEU A 143 1.39 21.28 8.76
CA LEU A 143 1.80 22.32 9.72
C LEU A 143 3.29 22.66 9.65
N MET A 144 4.13 21.66 9.35
CA MET A 144 5.58 21.86 9.19
C MET A 144 5.97 22.41 7.80
N GLY A 145 5.01 22.65 6.89
CA GLY A 145 5.30 23.08 5.52
C GLY A 145 6.07 22.04 4.69
N MET A 146 6.00 20.77 5.10
CA MET A 146 6.60 19.64 4.38
C MET A 146 5.58 18.95 3.46
N GLY A 147 4.43 19.61 3.23
CA GLY A 147 3.33 19.18 2.37
C GLY A 147 3.08 20.20 1.27
#